data_AF-A0AB37MHY4-F1
#
_entry.id   AF-A0AB37MHY4-F1
#
_cell.length_a   1.000
_cell.length_b   1.000
_cell.length_c   1.000
_cell.angle_alpha   90.00
_cell.angle_beta   90.00
_cell.angle_gamma   90.00
#
_symmetry.space_group_name_H-M   'P 1'
#
loop_
_entity.id
_entity.type
_entity.pdbx_description
1 polymer ?
#
loop_
_entity_poly.entity_id
_entity_poly.type
_entity_poly.pdbx_seq_one_letter_code
_entity_poly.pdbx_strand_id
1 'polypeptide(L)'
;MDNTTNTTPVTLESIAQKKAMLLQEIRLQKEIMTGLTQEIFAPLEPATNKANAMMRAFNTGMAVFDGIVLGVKVMKKFRKIFGRKR
;
A
#
# COMPACT_ATOMS: atom_id res chain seq x y z
N MET A 1 7.13 33.78 -41.61
CA MET A 1 6.19 32.79 -41.03
C MET A 1 7.09 31.74 -40.43
N ASP A 2 7.48 31.99 -39.19
CA ASP A 2 8.74 31.49 -38.64
C ASP A 2 8.42 30.26 -37.79
N ASN A 3 8.35 29.11 -38.46
CA ASN A 3 8.16 27.83 -37.78
C ASN A 3 9.52 27.33 -37.25
N THR A 4 10.02 27.99 -36.22
CA THR A 4 11.17 27.52 -35.44
C THR A 4 10.66 26.56 -34.38
N THR A 5 10.44 25.30 -34.75
CA THR A 5 10.27 24.23 -33.75
C THR A 5 11.58 24.05 -33.02
N ASN A 6 11.77 24.80 -31.94
CA ASN A 6 12.80 24.57 -30.92
C ASN A 6 12.52 23.22 -30.27
N THR A 7 12.88 22.15 -30.96
CA THR A 7 12.92 20.79 -30.42
C THR A 7 14.20 20.70 -29.62
N THR A 8 14.16 21.19 -28.39
CA THR A 8 15.12 20.77 -27.37
C THR A 8 15.08 19.24 -27.35
N PRO A 9 16.20 18.55 -27.57
CA PRO A 9 16.21 17.10 -27.57
C PRO A 9 15.71 16.64 -26.21
N VAL A 10 14.51 16.06 -26.19
CA VAL A 10 13.89 15.57 -24.96
C VAL A 10 14.68 14.33 -24.55
N THR A 11 15.74 14.55 -23.79
CA THR A 11 16.55 13.49 -23.19
C THR A 11 15.73 12.79 -22.11
N LEU A 12 15.98 11.50 -21.89
CA LEU A 12 15.33 10.72 -20.82
C LEU A 12 15.46 11.41 -19.45
N GLU A 13 16.56 12.12 -19.22
CA GLU A 13 16.82 12.89 -18.01
C GLU A 13 15.85 14.07 -17.86
N SER A 14 15.64 14.89 -18.90
CA SER A 14 14.70 16.01 -18.84
C SER A 14 13.25 15.57 -18.59
N ILE A 15 12.85 14.40 -19.12
CA ILE A 15 11.55 13.78 -18.82
C ILE A 15 11.49 13.37 -17.35
N ALA A 16 12.54 12.72 -16.83
CA ALA A 16 12.59 12.27 -15.44
C ALA A 16 12.50 13.46 -14.47
N GLN A 17 13.24 14.54 -14.74
CA GLN A 17 13.19 15.77 -13.95
C GLN A 17 11.80 16.42 -14.01
N LYS A 18 11.21 16.56 -15.20
CA LYS A 18 9.86 17.12 -15.37
C LYS A 18 8.80 16.28 -14.67
N LYS A 19 8.90 14.95 -14.73
CA LYS A 19 8.01 14.03 -13.98
C LYS A 19 8.17 14.21 -12.47
N ALA A 20 9.39 14.32 -11.97
CA ALA A 20 9.65 14.53 -10.55
C ALA A 20 9.04 15.85 -10.05
N MET A 21 9.21 16.94 -10.80
CA MET A 21 8.60 18.24 -10.49
C MET A 21 7.07 18.16 -10.49
N LEU A 22 6.47 17.61 -11.54
CA LEU A 22 5.00 17.46 -11.62
C LEU A 22 4.44 16.58 -10.48
N LEU A 23 5.16 15.53 -10.09
CA LEU A 23 4.76 14.69 -8.96
C LEU A 23 4.79 15.45 -7.63
N GLN A 24 5.76 16.34 -7.44
CA GLN A 24 5.80 17.20 -6.26
C GLN A 24 4.62 18.17 -6.25
N GLU A 25 4.31 18.78 -7.39
CA GLU A 25 3.19 19.70 -7.53
C GLU A 25 1.84 19.00 -7.26
N ILE A 26 1.65 17.78 -7.79
CA ILE A 26 0.45 16.97 -7.51
C ILE A 26 0.33 16.66 -6.02
N ARG A 27 1.44 16.35 -5.34
CA ARG A 27 1.44 16.08 -3.90
C ARG A 27 1.03 17.31 -3.10
N LEU A 28 1.58 18.46 -3.44
CA LEU A 28 1.25 19.73 -2.79
C LEU A 28 -0.22 20.12 -3.02
N GLN A 29 -0.72 19.99 -4.25
CA GLN A 29 -2.13 20.24 -4.55
C GLN A 29 -3.06 19.28 -3.79
N LYS A 30 -2.67 18.01 -3.63
CA LYS A 30 -3.45 17.02 -2.86
C LYS A 30 -3.56 17.39 -1.38
N GLU A 31 -2.50 17.93 -0.79
CA GLU A 31 -2.51 18.42 0.60
C GLU A 31 -3.47 19.59 0.76
N ILE A 32 -3.40 20.57 -0.14
CA ILE A 32 -4.32 21.73 -0.17
C ILE A 32 -5.77 21.26 -0.32
N MET A 33 -6.04 20.37 -1.28
CA MET A 33 -7.38 19.82 -1.49
C MET A 33 -7.90 19.08 -0.26
N THR A 34 -7.03 18.36 0.45
CA THR A 34 -7.40 17.64 1.68
C THR A 34 -7.77 18.62 2.79
N GLY A 35 -6.97 19.68 2.99
CA GLY A 35 -7.27 20.73 3.97
C GLY A 35 -8.57 21.47 3.67
N LEU A 36 -8.75 21.92 2.43
CA LEU A 36 -9.99 22.58 2.00
C LEU A 36 -11.22 21.67 2.14
N THR A 37 -11.08 20.38 1.83
CA THR A 37 -12.17 19.43 2.03
C THR A 37 -12.52 19.29 3.50
N GLN A 38 -11.53 19.21 4.41
CA GLN A 38 -11.77 19.14 5.86
C GLN A 38 -12.46 20.39 6.41
N GLU A 39 -12.13 21.57 5.89
CA GLU A 39 -12.76 22.84 6.28
C GLU A 39 -14.22 22.94 5.82
N ILE A 40 -14.53 22.47 4.60
CA ILE A 40 -15.86 22.64 3.99
C ILE A 40 -16.79 21.48 4.33
N PHE A 41 -16.25 20.26 4.37
CA PHE A 41 -16.97 19.03 4.64
C PHE A 41 -16.27 18.35 5.80
N ALA A 42 -16.94 18.21 6.96
CA ALA A 42 -16.43 17.45 8.10
C ALA A 42 -15.75 16.15 7.58
N PRO A 43 -14.53 15.83 8.03
CA PRO A 43 -13.67 14.88 7.36
C PRO A 43 -14.43 13.59 7.06
N LEU A 44 -14.69 13.33 5.78
CA LEU A 44 -14.91 11.96 5.35
C LEU A 44 -13.64 11.25 5.77
N GLU A 45 -13.77 10.34 6.74
CA GLU A 45 -12.65 9.60 7.31
C GLU A 45 -11.68 9.29 6.19
N PRO A 46 -10.35 9.53 6.38
CA PRO A 46 -9.40 9.17 5.35
C PRO A 46 -9.77 7.77 4.88
N ALA A 47 -9.60 7.47 3.59
CA ALA A 47 -9.82 6.12 3.07
C ALA A 47 -8.82 5.09 3.67
N THR A 48 -8.53 5.16 4.97
CA THR A 48 -8.34 4.11 5.95
C THR A 48 -8.95 2.77 5.54
N ASN A 49 -10.05 2.73 4.80
CA ASN A 49 -10.53 1.49 4.19
C ASN A 49 -9.44 0.70 3.46
N LYS A 50 -8.47 1.31 2.74
CA LYS A 50 -7.41 0.52 2.08
C LYS A 50 -6.27 0.14 3.02
N ALA A 51 -5.75 1.09 3.81
CA ALA A 51 -4.63 0.84 4.72
C ALA A 51 -5.04 -0.02 5.93
N ASN A 52 -6.20 0.26 6.55
CA ASN A 52 -6.75 -0.55 7.63
C ASN A 52 -7.24 -1.91 7.12
N ALA A 53 -7.81 -2.03 5.90
CA ALA A 53 -8.13 -3.36 5.36
C ALA A 53 -6.87 -4.18 5.10
N MET A 54 -5.80 -3.57 4.59
CA MET A 54 -4.50 -4.24 4.48
C MET A 54 -4.00 -4.69 5.85
N MET A 55 -3.93 -3.81 6.85
CA MET A 55 -3.47 -4.19 8.19
C MET A 55 -4.33 -5.28 8.84
N ARG A 56 -5.66 -5.21 8.70
CA ARG A 56 -6.57 -6.26 9.19
C ARG A 56 -6.38 -7.57 8.45
N ALA A 57 -6.18 -7.55 7.13
CA ALA A 57 -5.89 -8.74 6.34
C ALA A 57 -4.55 -9.38 6.74
N PHE A 58 -3.51 -8.56 6.99
CA PHE A 58 -2.22 -9.05 7.48
C PHE A 58 -2.34 -9.67 8.88
N ASN A 59 -3.00 -8.99 9.83
CA ASN A 59 -3.19 -9.51 11.19
C ASN A 59 -4.06 -10.77 11.20
N THR A 60 -5.10 -10.83 10.36
CA THR A 60 -5.97 -12.01 10.24
C THR A 60 -5.24 -13.19 9.59
N GLY A 61 -4.46 -12.93 8.53
CA GLY A 61 -3.64 -13.95 7.88
C GLY A 61 -2.62 -14.57 8.84
N MET A 62 -2.02 -13.77 9.71
CA MET A 62 -1.07 -14.26 10.71
C MET A 62 -1.76 -15.11 11.80
N ALA A 63 -2.93 -14.71 12.28
CA ALA A 63 -3.69 -15.49 13.26
C ALA A 63 -4.19 -16.84 12.72
N VAL A 64 -4.66 -16.88 11.46
CA VAL A 64 -5.07 -18.12 10.80
C VAL A 64 -3.86 -19.05 10.59
N PHE A 65 -2.72 -18.49 10.17
CA PHE A 65 -1.49 -19.26 9.99
C PHE A 65 -0.99 -19.88 11.31
N ASP A 66 -0.93 -19.08 12.38
CA ASP A 66 -0.50 -19.57 13.69
C ASP A 66 -1.46 -20.64 14.24
N GLY A 67 -2.78 -20.46 14.06
CA GLY A 67 -3.78 -21.45 14.44
C GLY A 67 -3.60 -22.81 13.75
N ILE A 68 -3.33 -22.83 12.44
CA ILE A 68 -3.07 -24.07 11.69
C ILE A 68 -1.78 -24.72 12.18
N VAL A 69 -0.70 -23.96 12.34
CA VAL A 69 0.60 -24.46 12.80
C VAL A 69 0.50 -25.03 14.22
N LEU A 70 -0.22 -24.37 15.11
CA LEU A 70 -0.51 -24.86 16.46
C LEU A 70 -1.28 -26.18 16.42
N GLY A 71 -2.33 -26.28 15.60
CA GLY A 71 -3.10 -27.50 15.41
C GLY A 71 -2.26 -28.69 14.93
N VAL A 72 -1.42 -28.47 13.91
CA VAL A 72 -0.49 -29.50 13.41
C VAL A 72 0.52 -29.91 14.48
N LYS A 73 1.04 -28.96 15.27
CA LYS A 73 2.00 -29.25 16.35
C LYS A 73 1.36 -30.11 17.44
N VAL A 74 0.12 -29.81 17.83
CA VAL A 74 -0.66 -30.61 18.79
C VAL A 74 -0.89 -32.02 18.23
N MET A 75 -1.36 -32.15 16.98
CA MET A 75 -1.61 -33.44 16.35
C MET A 75 -0.33 -34.29 16.24
N LYS A 76 0.83 -33.68 15.92
CA LYS A 76 2.12 -34.37 15.92
C LYS A 76 2.52 -34.85 17.31
N LYS A 77 2.27 -34.08 18.38
CA LYS A 77 2.53 -34.52 19.76
C LYS A 77 1.62 -35.69 20.16
N PHE A 78 0.32 -35.61 19.88
CA PHE A 78 -0.61 -36.71 20.11
C PHE A 78 -0.18 -37.97 19.35
N ARG A 79 0.14 -37.86 18.06
CA ARG A 79 0.63 -38.99 17.25
C ARG A 79 1.93 -39.58 17.80
N LYS A 80 2.85 -38.78 18.35
CA LYS A 80 4.10 -39.29 18.94
C LYS A 80 3.84 -40.08 20.24
N ILE A 81 2.88 -39.63 21.05
CA ILE A 81 2.53 -40.26 22.34
C ILE A 81 1.70 -41.53 22.12
N PHE A 82 0.71 -41.49 21.23
CA PHE A 82 -0.27 -42.57 21.05
C PHE A 82 -0.01 -43.44 19.81
N GLY A 83 0.74 -42.97 18.82
CA GLY A 83 1.05 -43.69 17.59
C GLY A 83 2.20 -44.69 17.73
N ARG A 84 2.77 -44.85 18.92
CA ARG A 84 3.75 -45.91 19.23
C ARG A 84 3.02 -47.13 19.81
N LYS A 85 2.13 -47.72 19.00
CA LYS A 85 1.55 -49.04 19.26
C LYS A 85 1.59 -49.84 17.96
N ARG A 86 2.55 -50.78 17.94
CA ARG A 86 2.95 -51.71 16.86
C ARG A 86 3.64 -51.06 15.67
#